data_AF-A0A952I202-F1
#
_entry.id   AF-A0A952I202-F1
#
_cell.length_a   1.000
_cell.length_b   1.000
_cell.length_c   1.000
_cell.angle_alpha   90.00
_cell.angle_beta   90.00
_cell.angle_gamma   90.00
#
_symmetry.space_group_name_H-M   'P 1'
#
loop_
_entity.id
_entity.type
_entity.pdbx_description
1 polymer ?
#
loop_
_entity_poly.entity_id
_entity_poly.type
_entity_poly.pdbx_seq_one_letter_code
_entity_poly.pdbx_strand_id
1 'polypeptide(L)'
;MKYRIKFLLIFVLFLSISSKKDNSIVISDVRLVYSTVLGKSSDFKEITLSCSNAKRYEILSCKISGKEATSFKLNAPDKKSISKDSKAKLSVQFIPSKVGIDEALLSIDIKDEKPVKVTLMGLGTKGLEGKNEPPLADALKVLGYKIDIGWTTLGNHTKPEHIGEEISAQQFKKAKKGLVSIIPVARYSPDFILPFGYYLNNEEDLPELKEVGVLAAADENGHEHQILYPRLEKGEQSFDPTDAIFGIYTTSPSHTAYTEDYWNNKFYPDHAIHAVRTYPLKDESGKTIKNAYLVCFEEAKNGDYQDYVFTIFNVVPVEK
;
A
#
# COMPACT_ATOMS: atom_id res chain seq x y z
N MET A 1 -22.94 -6.81 12.03
CA MET A 1 -21.63 -6.47 12.64
C MET A 1 -20.65 -7.62 12.46
N LYS A 2 -20.20 -7.86 11.22
CA LYS A 2 -19.06 -8.75 10.99
C LYS A 2 -17.81 -7.90 11.25
N TYR A 3 -17.00 -8.33 12.21
CA TYR A 3 -15.76 -7.68 12.56
C TYR A 3 -14.87 -7.58 11.31
N ARG A 4 -14.49 -6.37 10.92
CA ARG A 4 -13.31 -6.18 10.09
C ARG A 4 -12.17 -6.93 10.76
N ILE A 5 -11.69 -7.99 10.13
CA ILE A 5 -10.40 -8.56 10.50
C ILE A 5 -9.43 -7.40 10.33
N LYS A 6 -9.03 -6.81 11.46
CA LYS A 6 -8.00 -5.80 11.54
C LYS A 6 -6.76 -6.48 10.99
N PHE A 7 -6.48 -6.28 9.70
CA PHE A 7 -5.17 -6.56 9.14
C PHE A 7 -4.23 -5.62 9.86
N LEU A 8 -3.61 -6.15 10.90
CA LEU A 8 -2.41 -5.61 11.48
C LEU A 8 -1.37 -5.74 10.38
N LEU A 9 -1.21 -4.69 9.59
CA LEU A 9 -0.03 -4.51 8.74
C LEU A 9 1.13 -4.36 9.73
N ILE A 10 1.61 -5.48 10.25
CA ILE A 10 2.87 -5.57 10.96
C ILE A 10 3.94 -5.32 9.88
N PHE A 11 4.15 -4.06 9.51
CA PHE A 11 5.44 -3.65 8.99
C PHE A 11 6.37 -3.57 10.19
N VAL A 12 6.77 -4.74 10.70
CA VAL A 12 7.95 -4.84 11.55
C VAL A 12 9.14 -4.66 10.62
N LEU A 13 9.38 -3.39 10.27
CA LEU A 13 10.76 -2.98 10.09
C LEU A 13 11.35 -2.99 11.49
N PHE A 14 12.01 -4.09 11.86
CA PHE A 14 13.07 -4.02 12.86
C PHE A 14 14.18 -3.16 12.26
N LEU A 15 14.00 -1.84 12.29
CA LEU A 15 15.13 -0.92 12.33
C LEU A 15 15.72 -1.07 13.72
N SER A 16 16.61 -2.05 13.87
CA SER A 16 17.55 -2.10 14.98
C SER A 16 18.49 -0.91 14.85
N ILE A 17 18.04 0.27 15.27
CA ILE A 17 18.93 1.40 15.53
C ILE A 17 19.58 1.13 16.89
N SER A 18 20.71 0.43 16.85
CA SER A 18 21.61 0.36 17.99
C SER A 18 22.31 1.71 18.15
N SER A 19 21.80 2.56 19.04
CA SER A 19 22.63 3.31 19.98
C SER A 19 21.80 3.82 21.18
N LYS A 20 22.19 3.40 22.39
CA LYS A 20 21.95 4.03 23.70
C LYS A 20 20.67 4.89 23.88
N LYS A 21 19.53 4.21 24.07
CA LYS A 21 18.53 4.32 25.15
C LYS A 21 17.38 3.44 24.67
N ASP A 22 17.23 2.25 25.23
CA ASP A 22 16.20 1.30 24.84
C ASP A 22 14.84 2.01 24.97
N ASN A 23 14.20 2.36 23.85
CA ASN A 23 12.91 3.05 23.89
C ASN A 23 11.87 1.96 24.21
N SER A 24 11.65 1.75 25.50
CA SER A 24 10.80 0.68 26.03
C SER A 24 9.33 0.83 25.67
N ILE A 25 8.94 1.98 25.11
CA ILE A 25 7.60 2.23 24.61
C ILE A 25 7.57 1.84 23.14
N VAL A 26 6.69 0.89 22.82
CA VAL A 26 6.51 0.33 21.48
C VAL A 26 5.15 0.76 20.95
N ILE A 27 5.14 1.27 19.73
CA ILE A 27 3.93 1.67 19.01
C ILE A 27 3.70 0.72 17.84
N SER A 28 2.44 0.40 17.55
CA SER A 28 2.10 -0.50 16.44
C SER A 28 2.48 0.10 15.08
N ASP A 29 2.34 1.41 14.92
CA ASP A 29 2.49 2.11 13.65
C ASP A 29 3.11 3.49 13.86
N VAL A 30 4.08 3.84 13.02
CA VAL A 30 4.71 5.18 12.99
C VAL A 30 4.14 6.08 11.89
N ARG A 31 3.31 5.51 10.99
CA ARG A 31 2.61 6.20 9.91
C ARG A 31 1.21 5.62 9.75
N LEU A 32 0.18 6.47 9.72
CA LEU A 32 -1.16 6.09 9.32
C LEU A 32 -1.48 6.68 7.94
N VAL A 33 -1.87 5.83 7.02
CA VAL A 33 -2.21 6.18 5.64
C VAL A 33 -3.72 6.04 5.44
N TYR A 34 -4.35 7.03 4.82
CA TYR A 34 -5.77 7.03 4.51
C TYR A 34 -6.00 7.42 3.05
N SER A 35 -7.11 6.96 2.49
CA SER A 35 -7.70 7.55 1.30
C SER A 35 -9.21 7.48 1.40
N THR A 36 -9.90 8.52 0.93
CA THR A 36 -11.36 8.57 0.84
C THR A 36 -11.78 9.73 -0.07
N VAL A 37 -13.04 9.71 -0.49
CA VAL A 37 -13.66 10.80 -1.24
C VAL A 37 -13.87 12.03 -0.34
N LEU A 38 -13.79 13.21 -0.93
CA LEU A 38 -14.16 14.50 -0.32
C LEU A 38 -15.41 14.44 0.56
N GLY A 39 -15.31 14.99 1.77
CA GLY A 39 -16.43 15.08 2.72
C GLY A 39 -16.90 13.74 3.30
N LYS A 40 -16.33 12.61 2.87
CA LYS A 40 -16.58 11.30 3.46
C LYS A 40 -15.54 11.02 4.53
N SER A 41 -15.98 10.37 5.61
CA SER A 41 -15.08 9.90 6.64
C SER A 41 -14.52 8.55 6.24
N SER A 42 -13.20 8.40 6.32
CA SER A 42 -12.55 7.09 6.34
C SER A 42 -12.88 6.35 7.63
N ASP A 43 -12.46 5.10 7.76
CA ASP A 43 -12.55 4.39 9.03
C ASP A 43 -11.51 4.89 10.04
N PHE A 44 -11.80 4.62 11.31
CA PHE A 44 -10.81 4.75 12.37
C PHE A 44 -9.71 3.69 12.20
N LYS A 45 -8.47 4.14 12.07
CA LYS A 45 -7.28 3.29 12.23
C LYS A 45 -6.80 3.37 13.67
N GLU A 46 -6.62 2.21 14.30
CA GLU A 46 -6.20 2.08 15.70
C GLU A 46 -4.67 2.06 15.80
N ILE A 47 -4.14 2.81 16.75
CA ILE A 47 -2.74 2.76 17.18
C ILE A 47 -2.72 2.09 18.55
N THR A 48 -1.82 1.11 18.72
CA THR A 48 -1.59 0.49 20.03
C THR A 48 -0.26 0.96 20.60
N LEU A 49 -0.29 1.58 21.79
CA LEU A 49 0.90 1.77 22.62
C LEU A 49 1.05 0.60 23.59
N SER A 50 2.27 0.11 23.69
CA SER A 50 2.66 -0.95 24.60
C SER A 50 4.02 -0.65 25.21
N CYS A 51 4.41 -1.44 26.20
CA CYS A 51 5.73 -1.34 26.81
C CYS A 51 6.41 -2.70 26.89
N SER A 52 7.71 -2.75 26.63
CA SER A 52 8.53 -3.97 26.72
C SER A 52 9.09 -4.26 28.12
N ASN A 53 9.08 -3.28 29.03
CA ASN A 53 9.65 -3.40 30.37
C ASN A 53 8.58 -3.35 31.48
N ALA A 54 9.01 -3.53 32.74
CA ALA A 54 8.13 -3.54 33.90
C ALA A 54 7.71 -2.14 34.41
N LYS A 55 8.29 -1.05 33.87
CA LYS A 55 7.93 0.32 34.27
C LYS A 55 6.51 0.64 33.76
N ARG A 56 5.76 1.39 34.58
CA ARG A 56 4.48 1.98 34.19
C ARG A 56 4.73 3.38 33.64
N TYR A 57 4.13 3.68 32.49
CA TYR A 57 4.20 4.99 31.83
C TYR A 57 2.84 5.64 31.82
N GLU A 58 2.80 6.95 32.07
CA GLU A 58 1.60 7.77 32.09
C GLU A 58 1.52 8.58 30.78
N ILE A 59 0.38 8.47 30.08
CA ILE A 59 0.09 9.27 28.90
C ILE A 59 -0.50 10.60 29.37
N LEU A 60 0.23 11.67 29.11
CA LEU A 60 -0.16 13.03 29.51
C LEU A 60 -1.12 13.66 28.51
N SER A 61 -0.84 13.54 27.22
CA SER A 61 -1.66 14.15 26.17
C SER A 61 -1.48 13.46 24.82
N CYS A 62 -2.48 13.60 23.95
CA CYS A 62 -2.41 13.20 22.54
C CYS A 62 -2.94 14.36 21.70
N LYS A 63 -2.13 14.87 20.78
CA LYS A 63 -2.46 16.07 20.00
C LYS A 63 -2.07 15.87 18.54
N ILE A 64 -2.98 16.26 17.65
CA ILE A 64 -2.69 16.38 16.21
C ILE A 64 -2.27 17.82 15.93
N SER A 65 -1.16 17.99 15.22
CA SER A 65 -0.63 19.29 14.78
C SER A 65 -0.23 19.25 13.31
N GLY A 66 0.08 20.40 12.73
CA GLY A 66 0.36 20.55 11.30
C GLY A 66 -0.72 21.38 10.60
N LYS A 67 -0.43 21.77 9.36
CA LYS A 67 -1.31 22.64 8.57
C LYS A 67 -2.66 21.99 8.31
N GLU A 68 -2.68 20.68 8.05
CA GLU A 68 -3.88 19.92 7.69
C GLU A 68 -4.42 19.11 8.89
N ALA A 69 -4.08 19.50 10.12
CA ALA A 69 -4.50 18.81 11.35
C ALA A 69 -6.02 18.65 11.46
N THR A 70 -6.79 19.62 10.95
CA THR A 70 -8.25 19.60 10.98
C THR A 70 -8.87 18.50 10.11
N SER A 71 -8.12 17.92 9.17
CA SER A 71 -8.58 16.78 8.37
C SER A 71 -8.52 15.46 9.14
N PHE A 72 -7.94 15.44 10.35
CA PHE A 72 -7.80 14.24 11.16
C PHE A 72 -8.51 14.37 12.50
N LYS A 73 -9.37 13.40 12.79
CA LYS A 73 -10.12 13.30 14.05
C LYS A 73 -9.49 12.23 14.94
N LEU A 74 -9.02 12.66 16.11
CA LEU A 74 -8.48 11.78 17.14
C LEU A 74 -9.58 11.31 18.11
N ASN A 75 -9.66 10.01 18.34
CA ASN A 75 -10.26 9.46 19.55
C ASN A 75 -9.17 9.29 20.61
N ALA A 76 -9.43 9.83 21.79
CA ALA A 76 -8.52 9.74 22.93
C ALA A 76 -8.18 8.27 23.27
N PRO A 77 -7.01 8.02 23.89
CA PRO A 77 -6.64 6.67 24.29
C PRO A 77 -7.65 6.11 25.30
N ASP A 78 -7.98 4.84 25.16
CA ASP A 78 -8.87 4.09 26.05
C ASP A 78 -8.34 4.00 27.50
N LYS A 79 -7.03 4.20 27.67
CA LYS A 79 -6.32 4.22 28.95
C LYS A 79 -5.28 5.34 28.98
N LYS A 80 -5.09 5.93 30.16
CA LYS A 80 -4.08 6.97 30.41
C LYS A 80 -2.70 6.42 30.82
N SER A 81 -2.49 5.11 30.75
CA SER A 81 -1.23 4.50 31.16
C SER A 81 -0.96 3.20 30.44
N ILE A 82 0.31 2.91 30.21
CA ILE A 82 0.79 1.64 29.68
C ILE A 82 1.77 0.97 30.65
N SER A 83 1.77 -0.35 30.64
CA SER A 83 2.72 -1.21 31.34
C SER A 83 2.90 -2.50 30.52
N LYS A 84 3.78 -3.40 30.96
CA LYS A 84 4.00 -4.70 30.29
C LYS A 84 2.70 -5.45 30.00
N ASP A 85 1.77 -5.46 30.95
CA ASP A 85 0.52 -6.22 30.87
C ASP A 85 -0.69 -5.35 30.46
N SER A 86 -0.50 -4.04 30.24
CA SER A 86 -1.57 -3.13 29.86
C SER A 86 -1.14 -2.23 28.70
N LYS A 87 -1.79 -2.46 27.55
CA LYS A 87 -1.69 -1.61 26.36
C LYS A 87 -2.76 -0.51 26.40
N ALA A 88 -2.46 0.61 25.77
CA ALA A 88 -3.41 1.70 25.50
C ALA A 88 -3.66 1.79 24.00
N LYS A 89 -4.91 2.03 23.61
CA LYS A 89 -5.35 2.11 22.22
C LYS A 89 -6.02 3.46 21.99
N LEU A 90 -5.61 4.14 20.93
CA LEU A 90 -6.25 5.33 20.40
C LEU A 90 -6.54 5.11 18.92
N SER A 91 -7.35 5.95 18.32
CA SER A 91 -7.63 5.82 16.89
C SER A 91 -7.78 7.15 16.21
N VAL A 92 -7.38 7.21 14.94
CA VAL A 92 -7.48 8.41 14.11
C VAL A 92 -8.34 8.11 12.89
N GLN A 93 -9.18 9.06 12.49
CA GLN A 93 -9.99 9.04 11.28
C GLN A 93 -9.62 10.23 10.42
N PHE A 94 -9.61 10.04 9.10
CA PHE A 94 -9.37 11.10 8.11
C PHE A 94 -10.68 11.52 7.42
N ILE A 95 -10.86 12.85 7.24
CA ILE A 95 -11.98 13.50 6.56
C ILE A 95 -11.41 14.64 5.69
N PRO A 96 -11.20 14.43 4.39
CA PRO A 96 -10.65 15.44 3.50
C PRO A 96 -11.64 16.59 3.24
N SER A 97 -11.14 17.82 3.31
CA SER A 97 -11.88 19.03 2.91
C SER A 97 -11.52 19.54 1.50
N LYS A 98 -10.46 18.99 0.90
CA LYS A 98 -9.95 19.33 -0.45
C LYS A 98 -9.36 18.08 -1.13
N VAL A 99 -9.27 18.11 -2.46
CA VAL A 99 -8.59 17.07 -3.24
C VAL A 99 -7.09 17.16 -3.01
N GLY A 100 -6.42 16.01 -2.96
CA GLY A 100 -4.97 15.88 -2.84
C GLY A 100 -4.54 15.37 -1.48
N ILE A 101 -3.33 15.76 -1.08
CA ILE A 101 -2.64 15.20 0.08
C ILE A 101 -2.81 16.11 1.30
N ASP A 102 -3.24 15.51 2.41
CA ASP A 102 -3.21 16.12 3.73
C ASP A 102 -2.17 15.41 4.61
N GLU A 103 -1.36 16.21 5.29
CA GLU A 103 -0.31 15.75 6.20
C GLU A 103 -0.46 16.42 7.58
N ALA A 104 -0.40 15.61 8.62
CA ALA A 104 -0.40 16.03 10.00
C ALA A 104 0.50 15.14 10.87
N LEU A 105 0.78 15.59 12.09
CA LEU A 105 1.59 14.87 13.07
C LEU A 105 0.77 14.62 14.34
N LEU A 106 0.62 13.36 14.72
CA LEU A 106 0.12 12.99 16.04
C LEU A 106 1.31 12.89 17.02
N SER A 107 1.29 13.72 18.06
CA SER A 107 2.23 13.66 19.19
C SER A 107 1.53 13.08 20.41
N ILE A 108 2.15 12.07 21.02
CA ILE A 108 1.70 11.42 22.25
C ILE A 108 2.72 11.73 23.33
N ASP A 109 2.36 12.63 24.25
CA ASP A 109 3.23 13.06 25.35
C ASP A 109 3.15 12.05 26.48
N ILE A 110 4.31 11.57 26.93
CA ILE A 110 4.42 10.55 27.97
C ILE A 110 5.31 11.10 29.08
N LYS A 111 4.88 10.93 30.32
CA LYS A 111 5.56 11.48 31.49
C LYS A 111 7.00 10.97 31.57
N ASP A 112 7.94 11.91 31.76
CA ASP A 112 9.37 11.66 31.89
C ASP A 112 10.03 10.98 30.68
N GLU A 113 9.36 10.94 29.52
CA GLU A 113 9.87 10.35 28.28
C GLU A 113 9.74 11.33 27.10
N LYS A 114 10.43 11.02 25.99
CA LYS A 114 10.25 11.80 24.76
C LYS A 114 8.86 11.52 24.16
N PRO A 115 8.19 12.51 23.56
CA PRO A 115 6.94 12.28 22.87
C PRO A 115 7.08 11.25 21.75
N VAL A 116 6.12 10.34 21.66
CA VAL A 116 5.99 9.41 20.54
C VAL A 116 5.28 10.13 19.40
N LYS A 117 5.79 9.97 18.18
CA LYS A 117 5.28 10.67 16.99
C LYS A 117 4.75 9.66 15.97
N VAL A 118 3.62 9.99 15.37
CA VAL A 118 3.00 9.23 14.27
C VAL A 118 2.67 10.19 13.14
N THR A 119 3.19 9.92 11.95
CA THR A 119 2.85 10.68 10.74
C THR A 119 1.46 10.28 10.28
N LEU A 120 0.60 11.27 9.99
CA LEU A 120 -0.74 11.06 9.46
C LEU A 120 -0.78 11.55 8.03
N MET A 121 -1.13 10.68 7.09
CA MET A 121 -1.20 10.98 5.67
C MET A 121 -2.55 10.60 5.11
N GLY A 122 -3.23 11.54 4.47
CA GLY A 122 -4.53 11.32 3.85
C GLY A 122 -4.52 11.71 2.38
N LEU A 123 -5.13 10.89 1.53
CA LEU A 123 -5.40 11.17 0.13
C LEU A 123 -6.90 11.43 -0.09
N GLY A 124 -7.27 12.69 -0.27
CA GLY A 124 -8.62 13.10 -0.63
C GLY A 124 -8.83 13.01 -2.14
N THR A 125 -9.75 12.16 -2.60
CA THR A 125 -10.12 12.07 -4.02
C THR A 125 -11.35 12.91 -4.34
N LYS A 126 -11.50 13.33 -5.60
CA LYS A 126 -12.62 14.16 -6.04
C LYS A 126 -13.96 13.40 -5.98
N GLY A 127 -13.90 12.09 -6.19
CA GLY A 127 -15.03 11.20 -6.36
C GLY A 127 -14.52 9.79 -6.59
N LEU A 128 -15.41 8.92 -7.04
CA LEU A 128 -15.06 7.58 -7.50
C LEU A 128 -14.83 7.60 -9.00
N GLU A 129 -13.94 6.72 -9.46
CA GLU A 129 -13.75 6.30 -10.85
C GLU A 129 -13.30 7.38 -11.85
N GLY A 130 -12.47 6.94 -12.81
CA GLY A 130 -12.04 7.71 -13.97
C GLY A 130 -11.37 9.03 -13.57
N LYS A 131 -11.78 10.15 -14.18
CA LYS A 131 -11.13 11.47 -13.97
C LYS A 131 -11.21 12.03 -12.54
N ASN A 132 -11.85 11.31 -11.61
CA ASN A 132 -11.97 11.70 -10.21
C ASN A 132 -10.93 11.02 -9.30
N GLU A 133 -10.20 10.05 -9.84
CA GLU A 133 -9.14 9.31 -9.17
C GLU A 133 -7.90 10.18 -8.93
N PRO A 134 -7.04 9.80 -7.97
CA PRO A 134 -5.80 10.50 -7.70
C PRO A 134 -4.69 10.04 -8.68
N PRO A 135 -3.75 10.93 -9.04
CA PRO A 135 -2.52 10.51 -9.70
C PRO A 135 -1.75 9.46 -8.90
N LEU A 136 -1.14 8.48 -9.57
CA LEU A 136 -0.22 7.52 -8.95
C LEU A 136 0.85 8.20 -8.07
N ALA A 137 1.41 9.33 -8.52
CA ALA A 137 2.40 10.09 -7.75
C ALA A 137 1.90 10.51 -6.35
N ASP A 138 0.63 10.91 -6.24
CA ASP A 138 0.04 11.30 -4.96
C ASP A 138 -0.19 10.09 -4.06
N ALA A 139 -0.65 8.96 -4.62
CA ALA A 139 -0.77 7.70 -3.91
C ALA A 139 0.56 7.25 -3.31
N LEU A 140 1.65 7.28 -4.10
CA LEU A 140 2.99 6.89 -3.64
C LEU A 140 3.52 7.82 -2.54
N LYS A 141 3.30 9.13 -2.66
CA LYS A 141 3.70 10.09 -1.62
C LYS A 141 2.96 9.83 -0.30
N VAL A 142 1.66 9.54 -0.35
CA VAL A 142 0.88 9.21 0.85
C VAL A 142 1.35 7.89 1.45
N LEU A 143 1.60 6.87 0.62
CA LEU A 143 2.17 5.58 1.04
C LEU A 143 3.58 5.70 1.63
N GLY A 144 4.31 6.78 1.32
CA GLY A 144 5.68 7.01 1.80
C GLY A 144 6.75 6.38 0.90
N TYR A 145 6.43 6.17 -0.38
CA TYR A 145 7.40 5.70 -1.38
C TYR A 145 7.94 6.86 -2.19
N LYS A 146 9.25 7.06 -2.14
CA LYS A 146 9.94 8.13 -2.88
C LYS A 146 10.54 7.59 -4.17
N ILE A 147 9.65 7.26 -5.10
CA ILE A 147 9.95 6.73 -6.43
C ILE A 147 9.66 7.83 -7.44
N ASP A 148 10.59 8.05 -8.37
CA ASP A 148 10.31 8.91 -9.53
C ASP A 148 9.66 8.08 -10.63
N ILE A 149 8.34 8.23 -10.80
CA ILE A 149 7.59 7.57 -11.89
C ILE A 149 7.66 8.37 -13.20
N GLY A 150 8.14 9.62 -13.15
CA GLY A 150 8.33 10.48 -14.32
C GLY A 150 7.09 11.27 -14.80
N TRP A 151 5.96 11.18 -14.10
CA TRP A 151 4.81 12.09 -14.29
C TRP A 151 4.09 12.38 -12.97
N THR A 152 3.24 13.41 -12.96
CA THR A 152 2.46 13.84 -11.78
C THR A 152 0.98 14.04 -12.07
N THR A 153 0.56 13.96 -13.34
CA THR A 153 -0.84 14.02 -13.76
C THR A 153 -1.53 12.68 -13.54
N LEU A 154 -2.87 12.64 -13.72
CA LEU A 154 -3.64 11.40 -13.58
C LEU A 154 -3.09 10.30 -14.50
N GLY A 155 -3.08 10.56 -15.81
CA GLY A 155 -2.53 9.66 -16.81
C GLY A 155 -1.36 10.27 -17.57
N ASN A 156 -0.63 9.39 -18.26
CA ASN A 156 0.40 9.71 -19.23
C ASN A 156 0.17 8.94 -20.54
N HIS A 157 0.78 7.75 -20.71
CA HIS A 157 0.60 6.90 -21.88
C HIS A 157 0.96 5.43 -21.61
N THR A 158 0.47 4.53 -22.47
CA THR A 158 0.68 3.07 -22.39
C THR A 158 1.72 2.54 -23.39
N LYS A 159 2.65 3.40 -23.81
CA LYS A 159 3.79 2.99 -24.64
C LYS A 159 4.93 2.40 -23.80
N PRO A 160 5.74 1.47 -24.37
CA PRO A 160 6.71 0.67 -23.63
C PRO A 160 8.03 1.39 -23.29
N GLU A 161 8.23 2.65 -23.70
CA GLU A 161 9.39 3.41 -23.24
C GLU A 161 9.36 3.59 -21.73
N HIS A 162 10.53 3.42 -21.09
CA HIS A 162 10.68 3.65 -19.67
C HIS A 162 10.51 5.12 -19.32
N ILE A 163 9.85 5.37 -18.20
CA ILE A 163 9.62 6.72 -17.68
C ILE A 163 10.08 6.79 -16.22
N GLY A 164 10.78 7.86 -15.86
CA GLY A 164 11.35 8.03 -14.52
C GLY A 164 12.37 6.93 -14.21
N GLU A 165 12.13 6.20 -13.12
CA GLU A 165 12.99 5.13 -12.59
C GLU A 165 12.52 3.72 -12.98
N GLU A 166 11.64 3.63 -13.98
CA GLU A 166 11.15 2.36 -14.49
C GLU A 166 12.30 1.47 -14.98
N ILE A 167 12.12 0.15 -14.79
CA ILE A 167 13.04 -0.88 -15.25
C ILE A 167 12.32 -1.89 -16.14
N SER A 168 13.07 -2.59 -17.01
CA SER A 168 12.56 -3.67 -17.87
C SER A 168 12.31 -4.95 -17.07
N ALA A 169 11.42 -4.91 -16.08
CA ALA A 169 11.10 -6.06 -15.22
C ALA A 169 9.69 -6.57 -15.51
N GLN A 170 9.60 -7.49 -16.48
CA GLN A 170 8.36 -8.18 -16.83
C GLN A 170 8.24 -9.56 -16.17
N GLN A 171 9.36 -10.15 -15.74
CA GLN A 171 9.43 -11.43 -15.05
C GLN A 171 10.37 -11.37 -13.87
N PHE A 172 10.15 -12.24 -12.89
CA PHE A 172 10.88 -12.28 -11.63
C PHE A 172 11.26 -13.71 -11.28
N LYS A 173 12.27 -13.82 -10.42
CA LYS A 173 12.57 -15.03 -9.65
C LYS A 173 12.77 -14.68 -8.19
N LYS A 174 12.62 -15.68 -7.32
CA LYS A 174 12.85 -15.53 -5.88
C LYS A 174 14.29 -15.11 -5.59
N ALA A 175 14.48 -14.11 -4.73
CA ALA A 175 15.80 -13.54 -4.44
C ALA A 175 16.58 -14.30 -3.36
N LYS A 176 15.88 -14.87 -2.37
CA LYS A 176 16.42 -15.67 -1.27
C LYS A 176 15.37 -16.67 -0.78
N LYS A 177 15.77 -17.61 0.09
CA LYS A 177 14.85 -18.51 0.80
C LYS A 177 13.72 -17.74 1.49
N GLY A 178 12.54 -18.36 1.56
CA GLY A 178 11.32 -17.77 2.11
C GLY A 178 10.29 -17.45 1.02
N LEU A 179 9.13 -16.96 1.42
CA LEU A 179 8.05 -16.62 0.50
C LEU A 179 8.36 -15.32 -0.28
N VAL A 180 7.74 -15.18 -1.44
CA VAL A 180 7.54 -13.90 -2.12
C VAL A 180 6.31 -13.25 -1.50
N SER A 181 6.40 -11.95 -1.19
CA SER A 181 5.23 -11.18 -0.77
C SER A 181 4.72 -10.34 -1.93
N ILE A 182 3.40 -10.24 -2.07
CA ILE A 182 2.69 -9.39 -3.02
C ILE A 182 1.59 -8.64 -2.26
N ILE A 183 1.84 -7.38 -1.97
CA ILE A 183 1.00 -6.56 -1.10
C ILE A 183 0.31 -5.51 -1.97
N PRO A 184 -1.03 -5.55 -2.12
CA PRO A 184 -1.80 -4.48 -2.72
C PRO A 184 -1.67 -3.20 -1.89
N VAL A 185 -1.25 -2.11 -2.53
CA VAL A 185 -1.05 -0.82 -1.86
C VAL A 185 -1.98 0.28 -2.37
N ALA A 186 -2.50 0.15 -3.59
CA ALA A 186 -3.53 1.03 -4.13
C ALA A 186 -4.42 0.29 -5.13
N ARG A 187 -5.69 0.69 -5.17
CA ARG A 187 -6.64 0.31 -6.22
C ARG A 187 -7.56 1.47 -6.52
N TYR A 188 -7.61 1.88 -7.79
CA TYR A 188 -8.48 2.92 -8.31
C TYR A 188 -9.05 2.46 -9.65
N SER A 189 -10.09 1.63 -9.59
CA SER A 189 -10.70 0.99 -10.75
C SER A 189 -12.23 1.00 -10.63
N PRO A 190 -12.98 0.49 -11.63
CA PRO A 190 -14.40 0.19 -11.44
C PRO A 190 -14.64 -0.89 -10.37
N ASP A 191 -15.89 -1.00 -9.91
CA ASP A 191 -16.28 -1.89 -8.82
C ASP A 191 -16.43 -3.36 -9.25
N PHE A 192 -15.55 -4.22 -8.75
CA PHE A 192 -15.61 -5.68 -8.90
C PHE A 192 -14.63 -6.37 -7.94
N ILE A 193 -14.73 -7.69 -7.82
CA ILE A 193 -13.65 -8.47 -7.21
C ILE A 193 -12.47 -8.59 -8.18
N LEU A 194 -11.24 -8.50 -7.69
CA LEU A 194 -10.04 -8.59 -8.53
C LEU A 194 -9.13 -9.73 -8.07
N PRO A 195 -9.22 -10.92 -8.69
CA PRO A 195 -8.19 -11.94 -8.57
C PRO A 195 -6.81 -11.42 -9.02
N PHE A 196 -5.79 -11.74 -8.23
CA PHE A 196 -4.40 -11.47 -8.55
C PHE A 196 -3.52 -12.64 -8.13
N GLY A 197 -2.35 -12.75 -8.75
CA GLY A 197 -1.40 -13.78 -8.41
C GLY A 197 -0.17 -13.76 -9.30
N TYR A 198 0.44 -14.92 -9.46
CA TYR A 198 1.58 -15.10 -10.36
C TYR A 198 1.24 -16.10 -11.45
N TYR A 199 1.97 -16.04 -12.56
CA TYR A 199 1.85 -17.03 -13.63
C TYR A 199 3.20 -17.61 -13.99
N LEU A 200 3.16 -18.86 -14.48
CA LEU A 200 4.30 -19.54 -15.05
C LEU A 200 4.15 -19.61 -16.57
N ASN A 201 5.21 -19.25 -17.30
CA ASN A 201 5.20 -19.42 -18.74
C ASN A 201 5.28 -20.90 -19.08
N ASN A 202 4.42 -21.32 -19.99
CA ASN A 202 4.54 -22.56 -20.72
C ASN A 202 4.82 -22.16 -22.17
N GLU A 203 5.99 -22.56 -22.71
CA GLU A 203 6.67 -21.88 -23.83
C GLU A 203 5.86 -21.75 -25.13
N GLU A 204 4.68 -22.38 -25.25
CA GLU A 204 3.78 -22.22 -26.41
C GLU A 204 2.28 -22.03 -26.06
N ASP A 205 1.90 -22.12 -24.78
CA ASP A 205 0.49 -22.16 -24.30
C ASP A 205 0.02 -20.85 -23.65
N LEU A 206 -1.18 -20.87 -23.06
CA LEU A 206 -1.67 -19.88 -22.10
C LEU A 206 -0.83 -19.94 -20.80
N PRO A 207 -0.42 -18.80 -20.21
CA PRO A 207 0.23 -18.79 -18.90
C PRO A 207 -0.56 -19.55 -17.84
N GLU A 208 0.13 -20.37 -17.05
CA GLU A 208 -0.52 -21.08 -15.94
C GLU A 208 -0.72 -20.11 -14.77
N LEU A 209 -1.96 -19.66 -14.56
CA LEU A 209 -2.31 -18.74 -13.49
C LEU A 209 -2.36 -19.44 -12.12
N LYS A 210 -1.72 -18.84 -11.12
CA LYS A 210 -1.76 -19.25 -9.72
C LYS A 210 -2.31 -18.10 -8.87
N GLU A 211 -3.59 -18.19 -8.51
CA GLU A 211 -4.27 -17.20 -7.66
C GLU A 211 -3.60 -17.16 -6.28
N VAL A 212 -3.24 -15.95 -5.85
CA VAL A 212 -2.71 -15.71 -4.50
C VAL A 212 -3.80 -15.11 -3.62
N GLY A 213 -4.56 -14.16 -4.17
CA GLY A 213 -5.67 -13.54 -3.46
C GLY A 213 -6.66 -12.86 -4.40
N VAL A 214 -7.73 -12.34 -3.79
CA VAL A 214 -8.78 -11.59 -4.49
C VAL A 214 -9.05 -10.31 -3.71
N LEU A 215 -8.91 -9.14 -4.36
CA LEU A 215 -9.32 -7.87 -3.78
C LEU A 215 -10.85 -7.78 -3.74
N ALA A 216 -11.39 -7.23 -2.66
CA ALA A 216 -12.83 -7.06 -2.48
C ALA A 216 -13.42 -6.00 -3.42
N ALA A 217 -14.69 -6.20 -3.76
CA ALA A 217 -15.56 -5.16 -4.31
C ALA A 217 -16.05 -4.21 -3.19
N ALA A 218 -16.82 -3.19 -3.54
CA ALA A 218 -17.49 -2.39 -2.54
C ALA A 218 -18.52 -3.19 -1.75
N ASP A 219 -18.67 -2.83 -0.48
CA ASP A 219 -19.70 -3.34 0.41
C ASP A 219 -20.21 -2.23 1.33
N GLU A 220 -21.03 -2.58 2.32
CA GLU A 220 -21.54 -1.65 3.33
C GLU A 220 -20.45 -0.87 4.09
N ASN A 221 -19.21 -1.38 4.07
CA ASN A 221 -18.06 -0.83 4.78
C ASN A 221 -17.17 0.07 3.90
N GLY A 222 -17.44 0.21 2.60
CA GLY A 222 -16.74 1.19 1.77
C GLY A 222 -16.46 0.76 0.31
N HIS A 223 -15.67 1.60 -0.37
CA HIS A 223 -15.30 1.45 -1.78
C HIS A 223 -13.90 0.85 -1.92
N GLU A 224 -13.77 -0.47 -1.75
CA GLU A 224 -12.48 -1.19 -1.82
C GLU A 224 -11.81 -1.11 -3.21
N HIS A 225 -12.56 -0.68 -4.23
CA HIS A 225 -12.06 -0.41 -5.58
C HIS A 225 -11.47 1.00 -5.76
N GLN A 226 -11.50 1.86 -4.74
CA GLN A 226 -11.12 3.29 -4.82
C GLN A 226 -10.34 3.72 -3.56
N ILE A 227 -9.32 2.96 -3.17
CA ILE A 227 -8.64 3.14 -1.88
C ILE A 227 -7.17 2.70 -1.90
N LEU A 228 -6.41 3.24 -0.94
CA LEU A 228 -5.10 2.73 -0.54
C LEU A 228 -5.25 1.54 0.42
N TYR A 229 -4.39 0.53 0.26
CA TYR A 229 -4.47 -0.75 0.98
C TYR A 229 -5.86 -1.40 0.90
N PRO A 230 -6.35 -1.71 -0.32
CA PRO A 230 -7.65 -2.37 -0.50
C PRO A 230 -7.67 -3.72 0.22
N ARG A 231 -8.83 -4.07 0.78
CA ARG A 231 -9.00 -5.32 1.52
C ARG A 231 -9.05 -6.52 0.58
N LEU A 232 -8.61 -7.68 1.09
CA LEU A 232 -8.85 -8.96 0.45
C LEU A 232 -10.27 -9.47 0.74
N GLU A 233 -10.95 -9.92 -0.30
CA GLU A 233 -12.13 -10.79 -0.18
C GLU A 233 -11.71 -12.18 0.31
N LYS A 234 -10.63 -12.72 -0.26
CA LYS A 234 -10.05 -14.02 0.12
C LYS A 234 -8.58 -14.13 -0.29
N GLY A 235 -7.94 -15.18 0.22
CA GLY A 235 -6.56 -15.54 -0.10
C GLY A 235 -5.52 -14.82 0.76
N GLU A 236 -4.29 -14.80 0.26
CA GLU A 236 -3.10 -14.37 0.98
C GLU A 236 -2.40 -13.21 0.26
N GLN A 237 -1.30 -12.73 0.85
CA GLN A 237 -0.40 -11.72 0.26
C GLN A 237 1.03 -12.27 0.08
N SER A 238 1.16 -13.60 -0.02
CA SER A 238 2.44 -14.26 -0.20
C SER A 238 2.30 -15.63 -0.85
N PHE A 239 3.32 -16.07 -1.56
CA PHE A 239 3.38 -17.35 -2.26
C PHE A 239 4.81 -17.87 -2.36
N ASP A 240 4.97 -19.16 -2.68
CA ASP A 240 6.27 -19.75 -3.01
C ASP A 240 6.28 -20.19 -4.48
N PRO A 241 7.01 -19.48 -5.38
CA PRO A 241 7.19 -19.91 -6.76
C PRO A 241 8.21 -21.04 -6.91
N THR A 242 8.73 -21.58 -5.80
CA THR A 242 9.88 -22.48 -5.76
C THR A 242 11.10 -21.79 -6.40
N ASP A 243 11.72 -22.40 -7.41
CA ASP A 243 12.82 -21.82 -8.19
C ASP A 243 12.36 -21.34 -9.58
N ALA A 244 11.04 -21.32 -9.83
CA ALA A 244 10.48 -20.94 -11.12
C ALA A 244 10.64 -19.43 -11.40
N ILE A 245 10.74 -19.11 -12.68
CA ILE A 245 10.54 -17.75 -13.19
C ILE A 245 9.03 -17.53 -13.34
N PHE A 246 8.56 -16.37 -12.89
CA PHE A 246 7.14 -16.03 -12.91
C PHE A 246 6.91 -14.57 -13.28
N GLY A 247 5.74 -14.27 -13.82
CA GLY A 247 5.21 -12.91 -13.89
C GLY A 247 4.05 -12.71 -12.91
N ILE A 248 3.55 -11.49 -12.81
CA ILE A 248 2.38 -11.14 -11.98
C ILE A 248 1.18 -10.87 -12.89
N TYR A 249 -0.01 -11.29 -12.47
CA TYR A 249 -1.23 -11.01 -13.20
C TYR A 249 -2.33 -10.45 -12.30
N THR A 250 -3.29 -9.77 -12.93
CA THR A 250 -4.61 -9.48 -12.38
C THR A 250 -5.68 -9.89 -13.39
N THR A 251 -6.88 -10.23 -12.92
CA THR A 251 -8.01 -10.56 -13.79
C THR A 251 -9.20 -9.65 -13.46
N SER A 252 -9.51 -8.72 -14.36
CA SER A 252 -10.71 -7.91 -14.32
C SER A 252 -11.86 -8.61 -15.06
N PRO A 253 -13.10 -8.08 -15.01
CA PRO A 253 -14.20 -8.60 -15.83
C PRO A 253 -13.96 -8.51 -17.34
N SER A 254 -13.07 -7.63 -17.79
CA SER A 254 -12.79 -7.42 -19.21
C SER A 254 -11.69 -8.35 -19.73
N HIS A 255 -10.61 -8.54 -18.96
CA HIS A 255 -9.46 -9.36 -19.38
C HIS A 255 -8.51 -9.70 -18.22
N THR A 256 -7.50 -10.52 -18.51
CA THR A 256 -6.33 -10.72 -17.64
C THR A 256 -5.19 -9.84 -18.11
N ALA A 257 -4.66 -9.00 -17.22
CA ALA A 257 -3.46 -8.22 -17.48
C ALA A 257 -2.24 -8.96 -16.93
N TYR A 258 -1.17 -9.01 -17.71
CA TYR A 258 0.10 -9.66 -17.37
C TYR A 258 1.22 -8.63 -17.27
N THR A 259 2.23 -8.90 -16.45
CA THR A 259 3.47 -8.11 -16.44
C THR A 259 4.25 -8.16 -17.77
N GLU A 260 4.01 -9.16 -18.61
CA GLU A 260 4.68 -9.29 -19.91
C GLU A 260 3.82 -8.74 -21.06
N ASP A 261 4.37 -7.77 -21.78
CA ASP A 261 3.75 -7.17 -22.97
C ASP A 261 3.42 -8.22 -24.05
N TYR A 262 4.21 -9.30 -24.13
CA TYR A 262 3.97 -10.41 -25.06
C TYR A 262 2.58 -11.03 -24.87
N TRP A 263 2.19 -11.33 -23.62
CA TRP A 263 0.91 -11.96 -23.32
C TRP A 263 -0.25 -10.98 -23.50
N ASN A 264 -0.07 -9.72 -23.08
CA ASN A 264 -1.06 -8.67 -23.28
C ASN A 264 -1.34 -8.46 -24.78
N ASN A 265 -0.30 -8.37 -25.61
CA ASN A 265 -0.46 -8.23 -27.05
C ASN A 265 -1.09 -9.47 -27.71
N LYS A 266 -0.70 -10.67 -27.27
CA LYS A 266 -1.19 -11.93 -27.86
C LYS A 266 -2.68 -12.17 -27.58
N PHE A 267 -3.13 -11.89 -26.35
CA PHE A 267 -4.50 -12.23 -25.94
C PHE A 267 -5.45 -11.04 -25.89
N TYR A 268 -4.94 -9.83 -25.66
CA TYR A 268 -5.74 -8.63 -25.41
C TYR A 268 -5.19 -7.40 -26.16
N PRO A 269 -5.00 -7.48 -27.50
CA PRO A 269 -4.43 -6.37 -28.28
C PRO A 269 -5.28 -5.09 -28.26
N ASP A 270 -6.58 -5.21 -27.94
CA ASP A 270 -7.50 -4.09 -27.79
C ASP A 270 -7.38 -3.38 -26.42
N HIS A 271 -6.55 -3.88 -25.51
CA HIS A 271 -6.20 -3.31 -24.20
C HIS A 271 -4.77 -2.75 -24.18
N ALA A 272 -4.33 -2.15 -23.07
CA ALA A 272 -2.94 -1.70 -22.94
C ALA A 272 -1.99 -2.89 -23.13
N ILE A 273 -1.15 -2.85 -24.17
CA ILE A 273 -0.11 -3.88 -24.38
C ILE A 273 0.93 -3.76 -23.27
N HIS A 274 1.40 -2.53 -23.02
CA HIS A 274 2.24 -2.22 -21.88
C HIS A 274 1.38 -1.95 -20.65
N ALA A 275 0.66 -2.98 -20.19
CA ALA A 275 -0.27 -2.89 -19.08
C ALA A 275 0.42 -2.67 -17.73
N VAL A 276 1.74 -2.87 -17.63
CA VAL A 276 2.45 -2.81 -16.36
C VAL A 276 3.73 -2.00 -16.44
N ARG A 277 3.91 -1.10 -15.48
CA ARG A 277 5.21 -0.46 -15.18
C ARG A 277 5.78 -0.97 -13.87
N THR A 278 7.07 -1.26 -13.87
CA THR A 278 7.78 -1.76 -12.67
C THR A 278 8.88 -0.80 -12.24
N TYR A 279 8.90 -0.45 -10.96
CA TYR A 279 9.89 0.46 -10.36
C TYR A 279 10.63 -0.20 -9.20
N PRO A 280 11.94 0.07 -9.01
CA PRO A 280 12.62 -0.26 -7.76
C PRO A 280 11.90 0.40 -6.56
N LEU A 281 11.58 -0.38 -5.53
CA LEU A 281 10.89 0.18 -4.37
C LEU A 281 11.86 1.04 -3.55
N LYS A 282 11.44 2.24 -3.15
CA LYS A 282 12.22 3.16 -2.31
C LYS A 282 11.41 3.58 -1.10
N ASP A 283 12.07 3.63 0.05
CA ASP A 283 11.45 4.13 1.28
C ASP A 283 11.26 5.65 1.27
N GLU A 284 10.69 6.20 2.34
CA GLU A 284 10.39 7.62 2.47
C GLU A 284 11.65 8.52 2.42
N SER A 285 12.83 7.96 2.75
CA SER A 285 14.10 8.67 2.62
C SER A 285 14.64 8.68 1.19
N GLY A 286 14.06 7.88 0.29
CA GLY A 286 14.54 7.65 -1.08
C GLY A 286 15.56 6.53 -1.18
N LYS A 287 15.75 5.75 -0.12
CA LYS A 287 16.67 4.62 -0.14
C LYS A 287 15.98 3.42 -0.78
N THR A 288 16.66 2.81 -1.75
CA THR A 288 16.20 1.57 -2.38
C THR A 288 16.07 0.45 -1.35
N ILE A 289 14.91 -0.21 -1.37
CA ILE A 289 14.63 -1.42 -0.62
C ILE A 289 15.07 -2.60 -1.50
N LYS A 290 16.16 -3.27 -1.11
CA LYS A 290 16.74 -4.35 -1.90
C LYS A 290 15.73 -5.50 -2.09
N ASN A 291 15.69 -6.05 -3.31
CA ASN A 291 14.82 -7.16 -3.71
C ASN A 291 13.32 -6.84 -3.53
N ALA A 292 12.94 -5.58 -3.73
CA ALA A 292 11.57 -5.12 -3.65
C ALA A 292 11.26 -4.13 -4.78
N TYR A 293 10.05 -4.24 -5.32
CA TYR A 293 9.62 -3.47 -6.49
C TYR A 293 8.16 -3.03 -6.32
N LEU A 294 7.82 -1.92 -6.96
CA LEU A 294 6.45 -1.48 -7.18
C LEU A 294 6.01 -1.98 -8.57
N VAL A 295 4.85 -2.63 -8.64
CA VAL A 295 4.24 -3.13 -9.88
C VAL A 295 2.90 -2.43 -10.05
N CYS A 296 2.78 -1.64 -11.10
CA CYS A 296 1.67 -0.74 -11.36
C CYS A 296 0.93 -1.18 -12.62
N PHE A 297 -0.33 -1.56 -12.50
CA PHE A 297 -1.17 -2.00 -13.61
C PHE A 297 -2.03 -0.85 -14.14
N GLU A 298 -2.21 -0.86 -15.46
CA GLU A 298 -3.21 -0.13 -16.23
C GLU A 298 -4.17 -1.17 -16.84
N GLU A 299 -5.46 -1.10 -16.49
CA GLU A 299 -6.52 -1.94 -17.04
C GLU A 299 -7.06 -1.38 -18.36
N ALA A 300 -7.06 -0.05 -18.50
CA ALA A 300 -7.59 0.65 -19.65
C ALA A 300 -6.50 0.95 -20.70
N LYS A 301 -6.47 2.20 -21.19
CA LYS A 301 -5.48 2.74 -22.12
C LYS A 301 -5.14 4.21 -21.82
N ASN A 302 -5.51 4.71 -20.63
CA ASN A 302 -5.37 6.12 -20.27
C ASN A 302 -3.97 6.42 -19.67
N GLY A 303 -3.22 5.38 -19.27
CA GLY A 303 -1.83 5.44 -18.83
C GLY A 303 -1.67 6.02 -17.43
N ASP A 304 -2.61 5.75 -16.54
CA ASP A 304 -2.60 6.21 -15.15
C ASP A 304 -1.87 5.26 -14.20
N TYR A 305 -1.87 3.96 -14.51
CA TYR A 305 -1.15 2.91 -13.78
C TYR A 305 -1.44 2.87 -12.27
N GLN A 306 -2.55 3.45 -11.80
CA GLN A 306 -2.99 3.31 -10.41
C GLN A 306 -4.18 2.36 -10.23
N ASP A 307 -4.66 1.75 -11.32
CA ASP A 307 -5.77 0.80 -11.30
C ASP A 307 -5.52 -0.28 -10.25
N TYR A 308 -4.36 -0.97 -10.35
CA TYR A 308 -3.92 -1.97 -9.39
C TYR A 308 -2.42 -1.80 -9.11
N VAL A 309 -2.08 -1.49 -7.86
CA VAL A 309 -0.69 -1.26 -7.47
C VAL A 309 -0.29 -2.23 -6.38
N PHE A 310 0.78 -2.96 -6.63
CA PHE A 310 1.35 -3.92 -5.70
C PHE A 310 2.78 -3.54 -5.35
N THR A 311 3.17 -3.80 -4.11
CA THR A 311 4.58 -3.96 -3.76
C THR A 311 4.91 -5.43 -3.70
N ILE A 312 6.00 -5.82 -4.36
CA ILE A 312 6.50 -7.20 -4.31
C ILE A 312 7.85 -7.23 -3.61
N PHE A 313 8.08 -8.26 -2.80
CA PHE A 313 9.29 -8.43 -2.00
C PHE A 313 9.89 -9.83 -2.20
N ASN A 314 11.18 -9.94 -1.91
CA ASN A 314 11.95 -11.17 -2.08
C ASN A 314 12.04 -11.64 -3.53
N VAL A 315 12.15 -10.68 -4.45
CA VAL A 315 12.27 -10.96 -5.89
C VAL A 315 13.47 -10.25 -6.50
N VAL A 316 13.96 -10.77 -7.61
CA VAL A 316 14.85 -10.07 -8.54
C VAL A 316 14.28 -10.20 -9.95
N PRO A 317 14.34 -9.14 -10.78
CA PRO A 317 13.96 -9.20 -12.19
C PRO A 317 14.79 -10.25 -12.93
N VAL A 318 14.19 -10.86 -13.93
CA VAL A 318 14.90 -11.66 -14.93
C VAL A 318 15.23 -10.72 -16.09
N GLU A 319 16.52 -10.52 -16.34
CA GLU A 319 17.00 -9.80 -17.52
C GLU A 319 16.69 -10.65 -18.77
N LYS A 320 16.07 -10.03 -19.78
CA LYS A 320 15.95 -10.59 -21.13
C LYS A 320 17.13 -10.12 -21.97
#